data_AF-A0A7C3UCR2-F1
#
_entry.id   AF-A0A7C3UCR2-F1
#
_cell.length_a   1.000
_cell.length_b   1.000
_cell.length_c   1.000
_cell.angle_alpha   90.00
_cell.angle_beta   90.00
_cell.angle_gamma   90.00
#
_symmetry.space_group_name_H-M   'P 1'
#
loop_
_entity.id
_entity.type
_entity.pdbx_description
1 polymer ?
#
loop_
_entity_poly.entity_id
_entity_poly.type
_entity_poly.pdbx_seq_one_letter_code
_entity_poly.pdbx_strand_id
1 'polypeptide(L)'
;MESKRTLCYKNLEELKKLSKTSDDAKLIGTFFEKLIANKLSWDRILIYLTSLKRILKAPISRPISDWDKNTVNAFVLWLQQTDKWNEWTKYMTLITLRKILQHRFGYEYNSKEYPDIIKWVPIRVDKRKVKQLKSSDILTKDEVLKLIKAAYTLRDKTILTLMFEAGLRSGELLNMKVGDVSFESIETNQGNAIVCMIAVNGKTGFRQIPLIETAPLLKDYLRNHPQNDNPNAPLWFSLSKKNRFQKLEHGALRKMLKDVSKRAGI
;
A
#
# COMPACT_ATOMS: atom_id res chain seq x y z
N MET A 1 -13.51 10.77 6.40
CA MET A 1 -13.24 9.36 6.02
C MET A 1 -13.25 8.53 7.29
N GLU A 2 -13.86 7.35 7.25
CA GLU A 2 -13.81 6.39 8.35
C GLU A 2 -12.35 5.93 8.57
N SER A 3 -11.89 5.86 9.82
CA SER A 3 -10.52 5.42 10.12
C SER A 3 -10.34 3.93 9.75
N LYS A 4 -9.12 3.54 9.35
CA LYS A 4 -8.80 2.12 9.08
C LYS A 4 -9.08 1.22 10.27
N ARG A 5 -8.88 1.73 11.49
CA ARG A 5 -9.21 1.05 12.74
C ARG A 5 -10.70 0.76 12.81
N THR A 6 -11.56 1.77 12.65
CA THR A 6 -13.02 1.62 12.68
C THR A 6 -13.49 0.60 11.64
N LEU A 7 -12.95 0.68 10.42
CA LEU A 7 -13.25 -0.28 9.37
C LEU A 7 -12.86 -1.72 9.75
N CYS A 8 -11.73 -1.93 10.44
CA CYS A 8 -11.34 -3.25 10.92
C CYS A 8 -12.35 -3.83 11.93
N TYR A 9 -12.79 -3.04 12.91
CA TYR A 9 -13.81 -3.49 13.87
C TYR A 9 -15.14 -3.81 13.18
N LYS A 10 -15.57 -2.99 12.22
CA LYS A 10 -16.75 -3.29 11.40
C LYS A 10 -16.62 -4.61 10.63
N ASN A 11 -15.45 -4.87 10.04
CA ASN A 11 -15.18 -6.12 9.33
C ASN A 11 -15.13 -7.33 10.27
N LEU A 12 -14.63 -7.15 11.50
CA LEU A 12 -14.65 -8.18 12.53
C LEU A 12 -16.08 -8.59 12.89
N GLU A 13 -16.96 -7.61 13.12
CA GLU A 13 -18.36 -7.91 13.45
C GLU A 13 -19.09 -8.59 12.28
N GLU A 14 -18.81 -8.20 11.04
CA GLU A 14 -19.34 -8.92 9.87
C GLU A 14 -18.81 -10.36 9.79
N LEU A 15 -17.54 -10.60 10.11
CA LEU A 15 -16.95 -11.95 10.13
C LEU A 15 -17.58 -12.83 11.22
N LYS A 16 -17.83 -12.29 12.41
CA LYS A 16 -18.54 -13.01 13.48
C LYS A 16 -19.95 -13.40 13.03
N LYS A 17 -20.66 -12.53 12.29
CA LYS A 17 -21.98 -12.85 11.71
C LYS A 17 -21.90 -13.89 10.59
N LEU A 18 -20.80 -13.94 9.83
CA LEU A 18 -20.55 -14.95 8.80
C LEU A 18 -20.05 -16.29 9.35
N SER A 19 -19.70 -16.34 10.64
CA SER A 19 -19.21 -17.55 11.29
C SER A 19 -20.32 -18.58 11.42
N LYS A 20 -19.99 -19.86 11.27
CA LYS A 20 -21.00 -20.93 11.31
C LYS A 20 -21.35 -21.37 12.73
N THR A 21 -20.41 -21.16 13.65
CA THR A 21 -20.50 -21.57 15.05
C THR A 21 -20.01 -20.44 15.96
N SER A 22 -20.35 -20.56 17.24
CA SER A 22 -19.79 -19.68 18.28
C SER A 22 -18.27 -19.83 18.37
N ASP A 23 -17.75 -21.05 18.17
CA ASP A 23 -16.31 -21.33 18.19
C ASP A 23 -15.55 -20.69 17.03
N ASP A 24 -16.14 -20.65 15.83
CA ASP A 24 -15.60 -19.90 14.69
C ASP A 24 -15.48 -18.40 15.04
N ALA A 25 -16.54 -17.82 15.59
CA ALA A 25 -16.57 -16.41 15.96
C ALA A 25 -15.52 -16.09 17.06
N LYS A 26 -15.38 -16.97 18.04
CA LYS A 26 -14.35 -16.89 19.10
C LYS A 26 -12.93 -17.02 18.53
N LEU A 27 -12.72 -17.97 17.61
CA LEU A 27 -11.43 -18.15 16.94
C LEU A 27 -11.01 -16.90 16.16
N ILE A 28 -11.95 -16.29 15.43
CA ILE A 28 -11.69 -15.05 14.67
C ILE A 28 -11.43 -13.86 15.61
N GLY A 29 -12.20 -13.74 16.70
CA GLY A 29 -12.02 -12.69 17.70
C GLY A 29 -10.64 -12.74 18.35
N THR A 30 -10.25 -13.91 18.88
CA THR A 30 -8.94 -14.11 19.50
C THR A 30 -7.80 -13.98 18.49
N PHE A 31 -8.02 -14.37 17.23
CA PHE A 31 -7.04 -14.12 16.17
C PHE A 31 -6.86 -12.63 15.93
N PHE A 32 -7.94 -11.85 15.84
CA PHE A 32 -7.88 -10.40 15.68
C PHE A 32 -7.12 -9.71 16.83
N GLU A 33 -7.38 -10.11 18.07
CA GLU A 33 -6.64 -9.63 19.25
C GLU A 33 -5.15 -9.93 19.13
N LYS A 34 -4.79 -11.14 18.70
CA LYS A 34 -3.39 -11.53 18.47
C LYS A 34 -2.71 -10.68 17.40
N LEU A 35 -3.42 -10.30 16.34
CA LEU A 35 -2.88 -9.40 15.32
C LEU A 35 -2.54 -8.03 15.90
N ILE A 36 -3.40 -7.49 16.76
CA ILE A 36 -3.18 -6.21 17.44
C ILE A 36 -2.02 -6.33 18.43
N ALA A 37 -2.00 -7.37 19.26
CA ALA A 37 -0.96 -7.63 20.25
C ALA A 37 0.45 -7.72 19.61
N ASN A 38 0.52 -8.24 18.38
CA ASN A 38 1.75 -8.32 17.59
C ASN A 38 2.06 -7.02 16.81
N LYS A 39 1.40 -5.91 17.14
CA LYS A 39 1.66 -4.56 16.60
C LYS A 39 1.53 -4.47 15.07
N LEU A 40 0.63 -5.25 14.47
CA LEU A 40 0.37 -5.14 13.03
C LEU A 40 -0.32 -3.82 12.71
N SER A 41 0.08 -3.22 11.58
CA SER A 41 -0.66 -2.07 11.01
C SER A 41 -2.13 -2.43 10.72
N TRP A 42 -3.03 -1.46 10.87
CA TRP A 42 -4.44 -1.62 10.54
C TRP A 42 -4.68 -2.06 9.09
N ASP A 43 -3.84 -1.62 8.14
CA ASP A 43 -3.93 -2.10 6.75
C ASP A 43 -3.64 -3.60 6.62
N ARG A 44 -2.63 -4.12 7.35
CA ARG A 44 -2.34 -5.56 7.36
C ARG A 44 -3.48 -6.35 7.99
N ILE A 45 -4.04 -5.85 9.09
CA ILE A 45 -5.19 -6.46 9.76
C ILE A 45 -6.40 -6.50 8.81
N LEU A 46 -6.71 -5.39 8.14
CA LEU A 46 -7.80 -5.31 7.17
C LEU A 46 -7.65 -6.32 6.02
N ILE A 47 -6.42 -6.52 5.53
CA ILE A 47 -6.14 -7.55 4.50
C ILE A 47 -6.48 -8.95 5.04
N TYR A 48 -6.09 -9.27 6.27
CA TYR A 48 -6.44 -10.56 6.87
C TYR A 48 -7.95 -10.71 7.07
N LEU A 49 -8.66 -9.69 7.56
CA LEU A 49 -10.12 -9.77 7.72
C LEU A 49 -10.82 -9.95 6.37
N THR A 50 -10.40 -9.22 5.34
CA THR A 50 -10.94 -9.39 3.98
C THR A 50 -10.66 -10.80 3.44
N SER A 51 -9.51 -11.38 3.77
CA SER A 51 -9.17 -12.76 3.41
C SER A 51 -9.96 -13.80 4.20
N LEU A 52 -10.24 -13.56 5.47
CA LEU A 52 -11.12 -14.41 6.26
C LEU A 52 -12.53 -14.43 5.69
N LYS A 53 -13.05 -13.30 5.19
CA LYS A 53 -14.36 -13.27 4.54
C LYS A 53 -14.40 -14.20 3.33
N ARG A 54 -13.32 -14.25 2.55
CA ARG A 54 -13.17 -15.21 1.43
C ARG A 54 -13.11 -16.66 1.91
N ILE A 55 -12.41 -16.92 3.01
CA ILE A 55 -12.30 -18.26 3.61
C ILE A 55 -13.67 -18.75 4.10
N LEU A 56 -14.40 -17.93 4.85
CA LEU A 56 -15.71 -18.29 5.41
C LEU A 56 -16.81 -18.44 4.33
N LYS A 57 -16.70 -17.70 3.22
CA LYS A 57 -17.63 -17.79 2.08
C LYS A 57 -17.30 -18.93 1.11
N ALA A 58 -16.25 -19.71 1.36
CA ALA A 58 -15.97 -20.88 0.56
C ALA A 58 -17.09 -21.91 0.67
N PRO A 59 -17.33 -22.74 -0.37
CA PRO A 59 -18.35 -23.79 -0.36
C PRO A 59 -17.88 -25.01 0.46
N ILE A 60 -17.45 -24.77 1.70
CA ILE A 60 -17.01 -25.78 2.65
C ILE A 60 -17.98 -25.75 3.81
N SER A 61 -18.79 -26.80 4.00
CA SER A 61 -19.84 -26.84 5.03
C SER A 61 -19.29 -26.82 6.46
N ARG A 62 -18.15 -27.46 6.68
CA ARG A 62 -17.51 -27.62 7.99
C ARG A 62 -17.06 -26.28 8.62
N PRO A 63 -17.30 -26.04 9.92
CA PRO A 63 -16.79 -24.87 10.65
C PRO A 63 -15.26 -24.80 10.64
N ILE A 64 -14.67 -23.59 10.53
CA ILE A 64 -13.20 -23.44 10.47
C ILE A 64 -12.51 -23.86 11.77
N SER A 65 -13.22 -23.78 12.90
CA SER A 65 -12.84 -24.32 14.20
C SER A 65 -12.61 -25.83 14.19
N ASP A 66 -13.08 -26.54 13.15
CA ASP A 66 -13.04 -28.00 13.06
C ASP A 66 -12.27 -28.50 11.84
N TRP A 67 -11.71 -27.63 11.00
CA TRP A 67 -11.05 -28.05 9.76
C TRP A 67 -9.90 -29.02 10.01
N ASP A 68 -9.92 -30.14 9.30
CA ASP A 68 -8.83 -31.11 9.25
C ASP A 68 -8.03 -30.96 7.95
N LYS A 69 -7.05 -31.84 7.75
CA LYS A 69 -6.20 -31.84 6.55
C LYS A 69 -7.01 -31.99 5.26
N ASN A 70 -8.07 -32.80 5.26
CA ASN A 70 -8.93 -33.03 4.09
C ASN A 70 -9.75 -31.77 3.75
N THR A 71 -10.27 -31.10 4.77
CA THR A 71 -11.03 -29.87 4.63
C THR A 71 -10.14 -28.73 4.12
N VAL A 72 -8.93 -28.60 4.67
CA VAL A 72 -7.91 -27.66 4.15
C VAL A 72 -7.59 -27.97 2.69
N ASN A 73 -7.46 -29.25 2.33
CA ASN A 73 -7.21 -29.66 0.94
C ASN A 73 -8.35 -29.25 0.00
N ALA A 74 -9.60 -29.53 0.38
CA ALA A 74 -10.77 -29.12 -0.39
C ALA A 74 -10.82 -27.59 -0.59
N PHE A 75 -10.52 -26.81 0.46
CA PHE A 75 -10.45 -25.36 0.35
C PHE A 75 -9.34 -24.90 -0.61
N VAL A 76 -8.13 -25.46 -0.51
CA VAL A 76 -7.02 -25.10 -1.39
C VAL A 76 -7.34 -25.43 -2.84
N LEU A 77 -7.93 -26.60 -3.13
CA LEU A 77 -8.35 -26.98 -4.47
C LEU A 77 -9.37 -25.99 -5.05
N TRP A 78 -10.42 -25.68 -4.28
CA TRP A 78 -11.44 -24.69 -4.67
C TRP A 78 -10.82 -23.31 -4.95
N LEU A 79 -9.92 -22.84 -4.09
CA LEU A 79 -9.26 -21.55 -4.25
C LEU A 79 -8.33 -21.52 -5.47
N GLN A 80 -7.72 -22.65 -5.84
CA GLN A 80 -6.85 -22.69 -7.01
C GLN A 80 -7.64 -22.72 -8.32
N GLN A 81 -8.79 -23.41 -8.34
CA GLN A 81 -9.67 -23.55 -9.50
C GLN A 81 -10.52 -22.31 -9.82
N THR A 82 -10.71 -21.41 -8.86
CA THR A 82 -11.50 -20.19 -9.09
C THR A 82 -10.73 -19.17 -9.94
N ASP A 83 -11.37 -18.64 -10.98
CA ASP A 83 -10.84 -17.53 -11.78
C ASP A 83 -11.30 -16.16 -11.29
N LYS A 84 -12.10 -16.11 -10.21
CA LYS A 84 -12.62 -14.87 -9.63
C LYS A 84 -11.54 -13.96 -9.05
N TRP A 85 -10.36 -14.51 -8.72
CA TRP A 85 -9.31 -13.79 -8.02
C TRP A 85 -7.95 -13.99 -8.67
N ASN A 86 -7.19 -12.89 -8.75
CA ASN A 86 -5.80 -12.95 -9.18
C ASN A 86 -4.91 -13.74 -8.20
N GLU A 87 -3.72 -14.13 -8.67
CA GLU A 87 -2.78 -14.94 -7.91
C GLU A 87 -2.33 -14.30 -6.59
N TRP A 88 -2.17 -12.98 -6.52
CA TRP A 88 -1.83 -12.29 -5.27
C TRP A 88 -2.94 -12.38 -4.23
N THR A 89 -4.19 -12.35 -4.67
CA THR A 89 -5.36 -12.48 -3.80
C THR A 89 -5.48 -13.92 -3.30
N LYS A 90 -5.27 -14.92 -4.17
CA LYS A 90 -5.19 -16.33 -3.76
C LYS A 90 -4.07 -16.54 -2.74
N TYR A 91 -2.87 -16.05 -3.04
CA TYR A 91 -1.71 -16.09 -2.14
C TYR A 91 -2.00 -15.47 -0.77
N MET A 92 -2.56 -14.26 -0.72
CA MET A 92 -2.92 -13.62 0.54
C MET A 92 -4.01 -14.38 1.30
N THR A 93 -4.94 -15.03 0.60
CA THR A 93 -5.95 -15.90 1.21
C THR A 93 -5.29 -17.09 1.89
N LEU A 94 -4.35 -17.77 1.21
CA LEU A 94 -3.64 -18.92 1.76
C LEU A 94 -2.74 -18.53 2.94
N ILE A 95 -2.10 -17.36 2.91
CA ILE A 95 -1.36 -16.83 4.08
C ILE A 95 -2.30 -16.66 5.27
N THR A 96 -3.47 -16.05 5.05
CA THR A 96 -4.44 -15.85 6.13
C THR A 96 -4.95 -17.17 6.67
N LEU A 97 -5.26 -18.15 5.80
CA LEU A 97 -5.64 -19.50 6.20
C LEU A 97 -4.57 -20.13 7.10
N ARG A 98 -3.30 -20.05 6.68
CA ARG A 98 -2.17 -20.56 7.47
C ARG A 98 -2.09 -19.87 8.83
N LYS A 99 -2.25 -18.54 8.88
CA LYS A 99 -2.14 -17.78 10.13
C LYS A 99 -3.29 -18.05 11.11
N ILE A 100 -4.53 -18.15 10.64
CA ILE A 100 -5.66 -18.46 11.52
C ILE A 100 -5.59 -19.91 12.02
N LEU A 101 -5.14 -20.85 11.20
CA LEU A 101 -4.94 -22.24 11.64
C LEU A 101 -3.75 -22.36 12.59
N GLN A 102 -2.61 -21.69 12.35
CA GLN A 102 -1.55 -21.58 13.37
C GLN A 102 -2.10 -21.07 14.71
N HIS A 103 -2.92 -20.01 14.68
CA HIS A 103 -3.55 -19.46 15.87
C HIS A 103 -4.47 -20.46 16.58
N ARG A 104 -5.30 -21.19 15.82
CA ARG A 104 -6.17 -22.25 16.36
C ARG A 104 -5.40 -23.30 17.16
N PHE A 105 -4.21 -23.69 16.69
CA PHE A 105 -3.35 -24.67 17.36
C PHE A 105 -2.35 -24.03 18.36
N GLY A 106 -2.54 -22.77 18.74
CA GLY A 106 -1.75 -22.12 19.79
C GLY A 106 -0.36 -21.63 19.38
N TYR A 107 0.03 -21.73 18.10
CA TYR A 107 1.35 -21.29 17.64
C TYR A 107 1.50 -19.77 17.74
N GLU A 108 2.69 -19.29 18.10
CA GLU A 108 3.01 -17.87 18.06
C GLU A 108 2.80 -17.25 16.67
N TYR A 109 2.50 -15.94 16.62
CA TYR A 109 2.21 -15.27 15.36
C TYR A 109 3.38 -15.34 14.36
N ASN A 110 4.63 -15.23 14.83
CA ASN A 110 5.82 -15.29 14.00
C ASN A 110 6.46 -16.68 13.92
N SER A 111 5.77 -17.72 14.43
CA SER A 111 6.29 -19.08 14.37
C SER A 111 6.56 -19.52 12.93
N LYS A 112 7.74 -20.12 12.73
CA LYS A 112 8.15 -20.79 11.49
C LYS A 112 7.71 -22.26 11.47
N GLU A 113 7.16 -22.74 12.57
CA GLU A 113 6.57 -24.07 12.68
C GLU A 113 5.08 -24.02 12.31
N TYR A 114 4.61 -25.14 11.76
CA TYR A 114 3.24 -25.23 11.25
C TYR A 114 2.61 -26.54 11.70
N PRO A 115 1.33 -26.54 12.11
CA PRO A 115 0.53 -27.75 12.25
C PRO A 115 0.57 -28.59 10.97
N ASP A 116 0.59 -29.91 11.11
CA ASP A 116 0.64 -30.83 9.97
C ASP A 116 -0.50 -30.65 8.97
N ILE A 117 -1.66 -30.18 9.44
CA ILE A 117 -2.81 -29.90 8.58
C ILE A 117 -2.56 -28.79 7.54
N ILE A 118 -1.58 -27.90 7.76
CA ILE A 118 -1.27 -26.75 6.90
C ILE A 118 0.17 -26.68 6.40
N LYS A 119 1.08 -27.51 6.94
CA LYS A 119 2.50 -27.54 6.57
C LYS A 119 2.74 -27.69 5.07
N TRP A 120 1.89 -28.47 4.40
CA TRP A 120 1.96 -28.78 2.97
C TRP A 120 1.38 -27.67 2.05
N VAL A 121 0.64 -26.69 2.60
CA VAL A 121 -0.09 -25.70 1.78
C VAL A 121 0.89 -24.84 0.97
N PRO A 122 0.74 -24.77 -0.37
CA PRO A 122 1.69 -24.07 -1.23
C PRO A 122 1.49 -22.55 -1.16
N ILE A 123 2.30 -21.87 -0.33
CA ILE A 123 2.32 -20.41 -0.24
C ILE A 123 3.28 -19.85 -1.28
N ARG A 124 2.82 -19.79 -2.53
CA ARG A 124 3.56 -19.20 -3.64
C ARG A 124 2.60 -18.56 -4.64
N VAL A 125 3.10 -17.55 -5.33
CA VAL A 125 2.41 -16.89 -6.44
C VAL A 125 2.86 -17.56 -7.73
N ASP A 126 1.94 -17.98 -8.59
CA ASP A 126 2.32 -18.41 -9.94
C ASP A 126 2.67 -17.17 -10.78
N LYS A 127 3.97 -16.90 -10.88
CA LYS A 127 4.49 -15.72 -11.60
C LYS A 127 4.10 -15.70 -13.07
N ARG A 128 3.79 -16.85 -13.68
CA ARG A 128 3.36 -16.96 -15.09
C ARG A 128 1.98 -16.35 -15.32
N LYS A 129 1.15 -16.31 -14.28
CA LYS A 129 -0.21 -15.75 -14.31
C LYS A 129 -0.28 -14.30 -13.83
N VAL A 130 0.86 -13.69 -13.50
CA VAL A 130 0.94 -12.30 -13.03
C VAL A 130 1.62 -11.46 -14.10
N LYS A 131 0.99 -10.32 -14.46
CA LYS A 131 1.61 -9.33 -15.35
C LYS A 131 2.92 -8.86 -14.72
N GLN A 132 4.03 -9.13 -15.39
CA GLN A 132 5.34 -8.57 -15.07
C GLN A 132 5.51 -7.26 -15.83
N LEU A 133 6.08 -6.25 -15.17
CA LEU A 133 6.54 -5.05 -15.86
C LEU A 133 7.76 -5.43 -16.70
N LYS A 134 7.69 -5.18 -18.00
CA LYS A 134 8.80 -5.30 -18.93
C LYS A 134 9.56 -3.97 -18.99
N SER A 135 10.81 -4.00 -19.44
CA SER A 135 11.56 -2.76 -19.69
C SER A 135 10.83 -1.83 -20.67
N SER A 136 10.10 -2.40 -21.63
CA SER A 136 9.25 -1.66 -22.57
C SER A 136 8.03 -0.99 -21.93
N ASP A 137 7.65 -1.36 -20.70
CA ASP A 137 6.59 -0.70 -19.94
C ASP A 137 7.13 0.49 -19.12
N ILE A 138 8.46 0.69 -19.08
CA ILE A 138 9.10 1.79 -18.34
C ILE A 138 9.11 3.03 -19.24
N LEU A 139 8.65 4.15 -18.70
CA LEU A 139 8.64 5.43 -19.41
C LEU A 139 10.05 5.87 -19.76
N THR A 140 10.23 6.25 -21.02
CA THR A 140 11.42 6.94 -21.52
C THR A 140 11.48 8.38 -21.01
N LYS A 141 12.66 9.00 -21.06
CA LYS A 141 12.84 10.42 -20.70
C LYS A 141 11.92 11.32 -21.52
N ASP A 142 11.74 11.04 -22.81
CA ASP A 142 10.89 11.83 -23.70
C ASP A 142 9.41 11.70 -23.35
N GLU A 143 8.95 10.50 -22.99
CA GLU A 143 7.59 10.28 -22.50
C GLU A 143 7.34 11.02 -21.19
N VAL A 144 8.30 11.01 -20.26
CA VAL A 144 8.19 11.78 -19.02
C VAL A 144 8.13 13.29 -19.29
N LEU A 145 8.93 13.80 -20.23
CA LEU A 145 8.86 15.19 -20.64
C LEU A 145 7.49 15.54 -21.25
N LYS A 146 6.89 14.64 -22.05
CA LYS A 146 5.52 14.81 -22.56
C LYS A 146 4.49 14.87 -21.43
N LEU A 147 4.61 14.00 -20.42
CA LEU A 147 3.74 14.02 -19.25
C LEU A 147 3.85 15.35 -18.48
N ILE A 148 5.08 15.83 -18.22
CA ILE A 148 5.32 17.10 -17.52
C ILE A 148 4.72 18.28 -18.32
N LYS A 149 4.90 18.31 -19.65
CA LYS A 149 4.30 19.34 -20.52
C LYS A 149 2.77 19.31 -20.52
N ALA A 150 2.17 18.12 -20.45
CA ALA A 150 0.72 17.94 -20.43
C ALA A 150 0.07 18.17 -19.04
N ALA A 151 0.85 18.36 -17.98
CA ALA A 151 0.34 18.69 -16.66
C ALA A 151 -0.05 20.19 -16.57
N TYR A 152 -1.25 20.48 -16.05
CA TYR A 152 -1.76 21.86 -16.01
C TYR A 152 -1.22 22.69 -14.85
N THR A 153 -1.05 22.08 -13.68
CA THR A 153 -0.70 22.80 -12.45
C THR A 153 0.79 22.67 -12.15
N LEU A 154 1.37 23.70 -11.51
CA LEU A 154 2.74 23.65 -11.02
C LEU A 154 2.96 22.46 -10.05
N ARG A 155 1.95 22.16 -9.21
CA ARG A 155 1.95 20.99 -8.33
C ARG A 155 2.17 19.69 -9.12
N ASP A 156 1.35 19.45 -10.14
CA ASP A 156 1.38 18.19 -10.89
C ASP A 156 2.68 18.05 -11.69
N LYS A 157 3.16 19.15 -12.29
CA LYS A 157 4.48 19.20 -12.93
C LYS A 157 5.59 18.82 -11.95
N THR A 158 5.59 19.43 -10.78
CA THR A 158 6.61 19.18 -9.73
C THR A 158 6.54 17.73 -9.24
N ILE A 159 5.35 17.17 -9.02
CA ILE A 159 5.16 15.76 -8.64
C ILE A 159 5.77 14.84 -9.70
N LEU A 160 5.47 15.05 -10.98
CA LEU A 160 5.97 14.20 -12.06
C LEU A 160 7.50 14.24 -12.17
N THR A 161 8.08 15.44 -12.16
CA THR A 161 9.55 15.61 -12.20
C THR A 161 10.20 14.95 -10.98
N LEU A 162 9.65 15.17 -9.78
CA LEU A 162 10.19 14.60 -8.55
C LEU A 162 10.12 13.07 -8.53
N MET A 163 8.99 12.50 -8.94
CA MET A 163 8.83 11.05 -8.98
C MET A 163 9.82 10.40 -9.94
N PHE A 164 10.12 11.06 -11.07
CA PHE A 164 11.09 10.57 -12.04
C PHE A 164 12.53 10.68 -11.53
N GLU A 165 12.92 11.83 -10.99
CA GLU A 165 14.29 12.08 -10.50
C GLU A 165 14.62 11.28 -9.24
N ALA A 166 13.75 11.30 -8.23
CA ALA A 166 14.03 10.72 -6.91
C ALA A 166 13.53 9.27 -6.76
N GLY A 167 12.81 8.73 -7.76
CA GLY A 167 12.29 7.36 -7.73
C GLY A 167 11.43 7.07 -6.49
N LEU A 168 10.64 8.06 -6.05
CA LEU A 168 9.86 7.97 -4.82
C LEU A 168 8.71 6.98 -4.96
N ARG A 169 8.51 6.15 -3.94
CA ARG A 169 7.25 5.40 -3.84
C ARG A 169 6.11 6.37 -3.56
N SER A 170 4.90 6.04 -4.03
CA SER A 170 3.72 6.89 -3.80
C SER A 170 3.49 7.20 -2.32
N GLY A 171 3.76 6.25 -1.43
CA GLY A 171 3.69 6.47 0.02
C GLY A 171 4.73 7.47 0.55
N GLU A 172 5.96 7.42 0.04
CA GLU A 172 7.03 8.36 0.41
C GLU A 172 6.65 9.77 -0.05
N LEU A 173 6.30 9.91 -1.33
CA LEU A 173 5.86 11.17 -1.93
C LEU A 173 4.70 11.78 -1.15
N LEU A 174 3.60 11.04 -0.98
CA LEU A 174 2.37 11.58 -0.39
C LEU A 174 2.53 11.96 1.08
N ASN A 175 3.50 11.39 1.80
CA ASN A 175 3.76 11.68 3.20
C ASN A 175 4.67 12.90 3.42
N MET A 176 5.27 13.46 2.37
CA MET A 176 6.15 14.63 2.48
C MET A 176 5.41 15.84 3.05
N LYS A 177 6.13 16.60 3.86
CA LYS A 177 5.73 17.89 4.41
C LYS A 177 6.57 19.02 3.83
N VAL A 178 6.10 20.25 3.99
CA VAL A 178 6.84 21.46 3.59
C VAL A 178 8.24 21.48 4.22
N GLY A 179 8.36 21.14 5.50
CA GLY A 179 9.63 21.11 6.22
C GLY A 179 10.57 19.96 5.84
N ASP A 180 10.12 19.02 4.99
CA ASP A 180 10.98 17.93 4.49
C ASP A 180 11.83 18.34 3.28
N VAL A 181 11.73 19.61 2.84
CA VAL A 181 12.51 20.17 1.74
C VAL A 181 13.44 21.25 2.29
N SER A 182 14.74 21.10 2.11
CA SER A 182 15.74 22.12 2.43
C SER A 182 16.48 22.58 1.18
N PHE A 183 16.96 23.82 1.22
CA PHE A 183 17.86 24.38 0.22
C PHE A 183 19.12 24.83 0.95
N GLU A 184 20.24 24.21 0.66
CA GLU A 184 21.50 24.44 1.33
C GLU A 184 22.52 25.01 0.34
N SER A 185 23.23 26.06 0.75
CA SER A 185 24.36 26.57 -0.03
C SER A 185 25.58 25.73 0.32
N ILE A 186 26.18 25.09 -0.67
CA ILE A 186 27.45 24.38 -0.55
C ILE A 186 28.53 25.16 -1.29
N GLU A 187 29.73 25.17 -0.74
CA GLU A 187 30.90 25.69 -1.44
C GLU A 187 31.41 24.63 -2.42
N THR A 188 31.72 25.05 -3.65
CA THR A 188 32.28 24.21 -4.69
C THR A 188 33.52 24.89 -5.27
N ASN A 189 34.32 24.14 -6.04
CA ASN A 189 35.49 24.69 -6.75
C ASN A 189 35.12 25.81 -7.76
N GLN A 190 33.83 25.99 -8.07
CA GLN A 190 33.29 26.98 -9.00
C GLN A 190 32.49 28.09 -8.27
N GLY A 191 32.55 28.15 -6.95
CA GLY A 191 31.77 29.07 -6.09
C GLY A 191 30.64 28.37 -5.34
N ASN A 192 29.68 29.15 -4.82
CA ASN A 192 28.56 28.64 -4.05
C ASN A 192 27.46 28.04 -4.95
N ALA A 193 27.07 26.80 -4.66
CA ALA A 193 25.95 26.12 -5.31
C ALA A 193 24.80 25.90 -4.32
N ILE A 194 23.56 26.06 -4.77
CA ILE A 194 22.38 25.73 -3.94
C ILE A 194 21.95 24.31 -4.27
N VAL A 195 21.96 23.43 -3.27
CA VAL A 195 21.46 22.06 -3.38
C VAL A 195 20.09 21.98 -2.72
N CYS A 196 19.13 21.42 -3.44
CA CYS A 196 17.84 21.06 -2.86
C CYS A 196 17.93 19.64 -2.29
N MET A 197 17.60 19.47 -1.02
CA MET A 197 17.55 18.17 -0.36
C MET A 197 16.11 17.86 0.03
N ILE A 198 15.68 16.63 -0.21
CA ILE A 198 14.41 16.12 0.34
C ILE A 198 14.66 15.00 1.35
N ALA A 199 13.90 15.01 2.43
CA ALA A 199 13.87 13.96 3.43
C ALA A 199 12.62 13.10 3.26
N VAL A 200 12.78 11.79 3.06
CA VAL A 200 11.64 10.87 2.92
C VAL A 200 11.80 9.67 3.85
N ASN A 201 10.67 9.23 4.40
CA ASN A 201 10.62 8.02 5.23
C ASN A 201 9.61 7.03 4.66
N GLY A 202 10.12 5.86 4.27
CA GLY A 202 9.34 4.80 3.62
C GLY A 202 9.47 3.47 4.34
N LYS A 203 8.95 2.41 3.71
CA LYS A 203 9.07 1.04 4.22
C LYS A 203 10.53 0.61 4.44
N THR A 204 11.45 1.16 3.64
CA THR A 204 12.89 0.88 3.69
C THR A 204 13.66 1.82 4.62
N GLY A 205 12.96 2.63 5.41
CA GLY A 205 13.57 3.58 6.34
C GLY A 205 13.69 4.99 5.76
N PHE A 206 14.43 5.82 6.49
CA PHE A 206 14.69 7.21 6.18
C PHE A 206 15.81 7.35 5.15
N ARG A 207 15.67 8.29 4.21
CA ARG A 207 16.74 8.71 3.30
C ARG A 207 16.63 10.19 2.96
N GLN A 208 17.78 10.82 2.74
CA GLN A 208 17.87 12.13 2.11
C GLN A 208 18.28 11.97 0.65
N ILE A 209 17.68 12.77 -0.23
CA ILE A 209 17.91 12.69 -1.67
C ILE A 209 18.25 14.11 -2.16
N PRO A 210 19.44 14.33 -2.74
CA PRO A 210 19.75 15.56 -3.44
C PRO A 210 18.97 15.64 -4.75
N LEU A 211 18.45 16.83 -5.06
CA LEU A 211 17.71 17.13 -6.28
C LEU A 211 18.45 18.21 -7.07
N ILE A 212 18.49 18.04 -8.39
CA ILE A 212 19.06 18.97 -9.36
C ILE A 212 17.95 19.46 -10.29
N GLU A 213 17.30 18.55 -11.00
CA GLU A 213 16.32 18.88 -12.06
C GLU A 213 15.00 19.41 -11.48
N THR A 214 14.55 18.81 -10.37
CA THR A 214 13.31 19.21 -9.69
C THR A 214 13.50 20.45 -8.83
N ALA A 215 14.72 20.79 -8.42
CA ALA A 215 15.02 21.88 -7.50
C ALA A 215 14.36 23.23 -7.87
N PRO A 216 14.44 23.75 -9.12
CA PRO A 216 13.80 25.02 -9.48
C PRO A 216 12.27 24.94 -9.40
N LEU A 217 11.66 23.86 -9.90
CA LEU A 217 10.21 23.65 -9.83
C LEU A 217 9.71 23.56 -8.40
N LEU A 218 10.45 22.87 -7.53
CA LEU A 218 10.10 22.70 -6.14
C LEU A 218 10.22 24.03 -5.37
N LYS A 219 11.26 24.83 -5.67
CA LYS A 219 11.42 26.18 -5.12
C LYS A 219 10.25 27.09 -5.48
N ASP A 220 9.85 27.11 -6.75
CA ASP A 220 8.71 27.91 -7.21
C ASP A 220 7.39 27.39 -6.65
N TYR A 221 7.24 26.07 -6.54
CA TYR A 221 6.07 25.46 -5.93
C TYR A 221 5.94 25.85 -4.45
N LEU A 222 7.03 25.77 -3.68
CA LEU A 222 7.06 26.14 -2.27
C LEU A 222 6.77 27.62 -2.05
N ARG A 223 7.31 28.51 -2.89
CA ARG A 223 6.99 29.95 -2.85
C ARG A 223 5.49 30.22 -2.99
N ASN A 224 4.82 29.48 -3.88
CA ASN A 224 3.39 29.59 -4.13
C ASN A 224 2.54 28.64 -3.25
N HIS A 225 3.16 27.92 -2.31
CA HIS A 225 2.45 26.97 -1.47
C HIS A 225 1.55 27.74 -0.48
N PRO A 226 0.25 27.42 -0.38
CA PRO A 226 -0.70 28.14 0.48
C PRO A 226 -0.38 28.14 1.98
N GLN A 227 0.54 27.27 2.40
CA GLN A 227 0.98 27.08 3.78
C GLN A 227 2.51 26.94 3.82
N ASN A 228 3.23 27.80 3.10
CA ASN A 228 4.69 27.73 2.94
C ASN A 228 5.47 28.02 4.24
N ASP A 229 4.81 28.67 5.20
CA ASP A 229 5.30 29.01 6.54
C ASP A 229 5.08 27.88 7.56
N ASN A 230 4.25 26.89 7.24
CA ASN A 230 3.95 25.76 8.11
C ASN A 230 4.77 24.53 7.72
N PRO A 231 5.87 24.21 8.42
CA PRO A 231 6.72 23.06 8.09
C PRO A 231 5.99 21.72 8.24
N ASN A 232 4.89 21.67 9.00
CA ASN A 232 4.08 20.46 9.18
C ASN A 232 2.96 20.30 8.15
N ALA A 233 2.73 21.29 7.28
CA ALA A 233 1.74 21.20 6.23
C ALA A 233 2.13 20.11 5.21
N PRO A 234 1.15 19.37 4.65
CA PRO A 234 1.43 18.40 3.60
C PRO A 234 2.01 19.13 2.38
N LEU A 235 3.15 18.66 1.86
CA LEU A 235 3.77 19.25 0.68
C LEU A 235 2.84 19.14 -0.53
N TRP A 236 2.12 18.02 -0.65
CA TRP A 236 1.15 17.77 -1.70
C TRP A 236 -0.25 17.77 -1.13
N PHE A 237 -1.06 18.73 -1.56
CA PHE A 237 -2.43 18.89 -1.08
C PHE A 237 -3.46 18.75 -2.19
N SER A 238 -4.71 18.48 -1.83
CA SER A 238 -5.85 18.37 -2.74
C SER A 238 -6.31 19.75 -3.22
N LEU A 239 -6.56 19.85 -4.53
CA LEU A 239 -7.11 21.04 -5.19
C LEU A 239 -8.64 21.01 -5.27
N SER A 240 -9.29 19.95 -4.75
CA SER A 240 -10.76 19.85 -4.77
C SER A 240 -11.38 20.89 -3.83
N LYS A 241 -12.58 21.39 -4.16
CA LYS A 241 -13.32 22.31 -3.27
C LYS A 241 -13.60 21.70 -1.88
N LYS A 242 -13.92 20.41 -1.82
CA LYS A 242 -14.34 19.72 -0.59
C LYS A 242 -13.20 19.47 0.40
N ASN A 243 -12.03 19.07 -0.10
CA ASN A 243 -10.87 18.70 0.72
C ASN A 243 -9.68 19.65 0.46
N ARG A 244 -9.95 20.93 0.17
CA ARG A 244 -8.91 21.89 -0.20
C ARG A 244 -7.83 21.96 0.89
N PHE A 245 -6.57 21.98 0.50
CA PHE A 245 -5.39 22.01 1.39
C PHE A 245 -5.18 20.77 2.28
N GLN A 246 -6.10 19.81 2.28
CA GLN A 246 -5.84 18.52 2.90
C GLN A 246 -4.85 17.72 2.06
N LYS A 247 -4.10 16.84 2.72
CA LYS A 247 -3.13 15.94 2.09
C LYS A 247 -3.69 15.24 0.85
N LEU A 248 -2.90 15.20 -0.22
CA LEU A 248 -3.23 14.49 -1.43
C LEU A 248 -3.35 12.98 -1.13
N GLU A 249 -4.47 12.38 -1.52
CA GLU A 249 -4.70 10.95 -1.31
C GLU A 249 -4.17 10.11 -2.48
N HIS A 250 -3.87 8.84 -2.21
CA HIS A 250 -3.39 7.90 -3.21
C HIS A 250 -4.35 7.74 -4.41
N GLY A 251 -5.66 7.76 -4.17
CA GLY A 251 -6.67 7.72 -5.24
C GLY A 251 -6.62 8.97 -6.14
N ALA A 252 -6.42 10.14 -5.54
CA ALA A 252 -6.30 11.40 -6.26
C ALA A 252 -4.99 11.50 -7.06
N LEU A 253 -3.86 11.06 -6.48
CA LEU A 253 -2.59 10.94 -7.20
C LEU A 253 -2.74 10.01 -8.42
N ARG A 254 -3.33 8.82 -8.23
CA ARG A 254 -3.56 7.87 -9.32
C ARG A 254 -4.44 8.46 -10.42
N LYS A 255 -5.50 9.19 -10.05
CA LYS A 255 -6.36 9.88 -11.01
C LYS A 255 -5.57 10.94 -11.78
N MET A 256 -4.82 11.79 -11.08
CA MET A 256 -3.96 12.81 -11.68
C MET A 256 -3.01 12.20 -12.72
N LEU A 257 -2.29 11.13 -12.37
CA LEU A 257 -1.37 10.44 -13.28
C LEU A 257 -2.08 9.92 -14.54
N LYS A 258 -3.26 9.28 -14.38
CA LYS A 258 -4.05 8.80 -15.51
C LYS A 258 -4.53 9.93 -16.43
N ASP A 259 -5.01 11.01 -15.83
CA ASP A 259 -5.53 12.16 -16.57
C ASP A 259 -4.40 12.86 -17.35
N VAL A 260 -3.21 12.98 -16.76
CA VAL A 260 -2.01 13.50 -17.45
C VAL A 260 -1.59 12.56 -18.59
N SER A 261 -1.53 11.24 -18.34
CA SER A 261 -1.18 10.22 -19.36
C SER A 261 -2.08 10.34 -20.58
N LYS A 262 -3.40 10.39 -20.36
CA LYS A 262 -4.40 10.54 -21.43
C LYS A 262 -4.18 11.82 -22.24
N ARG A 263 -3.83 12.93 -21.60
CA ARG A 263 -3.54 14.20 -22.30
C ARG A 263 -2.23 14.16 -23.08
N ALA A 264 -1.23 13.46 -22.57
CA ALA A 264 0.06 13.29 -23.21
C ALA A 264 0.05 12.27 -24.36
N GLY A 265 -1.02 11.48 -24.50
CA GLY A 265 -1.13 10.41 -25.49
C GLY A 265 -0.26 9.19 -25.15
N ILE A 266 -0.06 8.92 -23.85
CA ILE A 266 0.73 7.81 -23.30
C ILE A 266 -0.19 6.87 -22.52
#